data_AF-A0A7R9XQF3-F1
#
_entry.id   AF-A0A7R9XQF3-F1
#
_cell.length_a   1.000
_cell.length_b   1.000
_cell.length_c   1.000
_cell.angle_alpha   90.00
_cell.angle_beta   90.00
_cell.angle_gamma   90.00
#
_symmetry.space_group_name_H-M   'P 1'
#
loop_
_entity.id
_entity.type
_entity.pdbx_description
1 polymer ?
#
loop_
_entity_poly.entity_id
_entity_poly.type
_entity_poly.pdbx_seq_one_letter_code
_entity_poly.pdbx_strand_id
1 'polypeptide(L)'
;DPKISPPSMKLCKEMVEAMGEYFSEFKTYCCEAYNILRKSESVVLLLNLFSLMADANIPDININQDYEKALLRFESKFALELDDEAAMQHFISEIHRSSNAFLDPIFERAHRVAQYLR
;
A
#
# COMPACT_ATOMS: atom_id res chain seq x y z
N ASP A 1 3.08 -11.74 -0.94
CA ASP A 1 4.13 -11.52 0.08
C ASP A 1 4.15 -12.75 0.98
N PRO A 2 5.32 -13.36 1.28
CA PRO A 2 5.42 -14.51 2.18
C PRO A 2 5.05 -14.20 3.64
N LYS A 3 4.88 -12.92 4.02
CA LYS A 3 4.39 -12.51 5.35
C LYS A 3 2.88 -12.74 5.47
N ILE A 4 2.45 -13.30 6.61
CA ILE A 4 1.04 -13.60 6.92
C ILE A 4 0.18 -12.32 7.03
N SER A 5 0.78 -11.21 7.42
CA SER A 5 0.14 -9.89 7.40
C SER A 5 1.21 -8.82 7.14
N PRO A 6 1.53 -8.52 5.87
CA PRO A 6 2.46 -7.45 5.57
C PRO A 6 1.84 -6.10 5.96
N PRO A 7 2.64 -5.15 6.48
CA PRO A 7 2.14 -3.80 6.73
C PRO A 7 1.64 -3.20 5.42
N SER A 8 0.64 -2.32 5.51
CA SER A 8 0.04 -1.68 4.33
C SER A 8 1.03 -0.81 3.56
N MET A 9 2.05 -0.28 4.22
CA MET A 9 3.16 0.45 3.61
C MET A 9 4.52 -0.14 4.01
N LYS A 10 5.47 -0.10 3.06
CA LYS A 10 6.86 -0.52 3.27
C LYS A 10 7.70 0.66 3.76
N LEU A 11 7.62 0.94 5.07
CA LEU A 11 8.38 2.03 5.71
C LEU A 11 9.01 1.50 7.00
N CYS A 12 10.34 1.35 7.05
CA CYS A 12 11.04 0.87 8.24
C CYS A 12 11.48 2.02 9.18
N LYS A 13 11.87 1.68 10.40
CA LYS A 13 12.25 2.63 11.46
C LYS A 13 13.40 3.53 11.03
N GLU A 14 14.42 2.95 10.40
CA GLU A 14 15.62 3.66 9.95
C GLU A 14 15.31 4.72 8.90
N MET A 15 14.32 4.47 8.03
CA MET A 15 13.85 5.47 7.06
C MET A 15 13.19 6.67 7.75
N VAL A 16 12.38 6.42 8.78
CA VAL A 16 11.71 7.49 9.54
C VAL A 16 12.73 8.29 10.36
N GLU A 17 13.68 7.61 11.01
CA GLU A 17 14.75 8.25 11.77
C GLU A 17 15.66 9.09 10.86
N ALA A 18 15.98 8.60 9.67
CA ALA A 18 16.77 9.34 8.69
C ALA A 18 16.06 10.60 8.17
N MET A 19 14.73 10.57 8.05
CA MET A 19 13.95 11.75 7.67
C MET A 19 13.91 12.80 8.78
N GLY A 20 13.90 12.40 10.06
CA GLY A 20 13.93 13.31 11.19
C GLY A 20 12.83 14.37 11.13
N GLU A 21 13.21 15.65 11.15
CA GLU A 21 12.28 16.78 11.08
C GLU A 21 11.48 16.86 9.76
N TYR A 22 12.02 16.30 8.68
CA TYR A 22 11.38 16.30 7.35
C TYR A 22 10.28 15.22 7.22
N PHE A 23 10.07 14.39 8.24
CA PHE A 23 9.02 13.36 8.19
C PHE A 23 7.61 13.96 8.03
N SER A 24 7.38 15.16 8.55
CA SER A 24 6.09 15.85 8.35
C SER A 24 5.88 16.23 6.88
N GLU A 25 6.92 16.73 6.21
CA GLU A 25 6.87 17.12 4.81
C GLU A 25 6.73 15.91 3.89
N PHE A 26 7.43 14.82 4.21
CA PHE A 26 7.24 13.52 3.55
C PHE A 26 5.77 13.08 3.56
N LYS A 27 5.08 13.19 4.71
CA LYS A 27 3.65 12.85 4.81
C LYS A 27 2.80 13.74 3.91
N THR A 28 3.09 15.04 3.85
CA THR A 28 2.39 15.98 2.96
C THR A 28 2.55 15.55 1.50
N TYR A 29 3.77 15.30 1.03
CA TYR A 29 4.00 14.85 -0.35
C TYR A 29 3.33 13.52 -0.67
N CYS A 30 3.35 12.59 0.27
CA CYS A 30 2.64 11.31 0.14
C CYS A 30 1.13 11.51 -0.07
N CYS A 31 0.52 12.38 0.72
CA CYS A 31 -0.90 12.71 0.64
C CYS A 31 -1.25 13.41 -0.68
N GLU A 32 -0.44 14.37 -1.11
CA GLU A 32 -0.62 15.08 -2.38
C GLU A 32 -0.52 14.11 -3.56
N ALA A 33 0.52 13.28 -3.58
CA ALA A 33 0.70 12.25 -4.61
C ALA A 33 -0.47 11.26 -4.63
N TYR A 34 -0.96 10.85 -3.46
CA TYR A 34 -2.13 9.97 -3.36
C TYR A 34 -3.36 10.62 -4.00
N ASN A 35 -3.69 11.87 -3.67
CA ASN A 35 -4.83 12.57 -4.27
C ASN A 35 -4.67 12.78 -5.78
N ILE A 36 -3.46 13.06 -6.27
CA ILE A 36 -3.20 13.14 -7.72
C ILE A 36 -3.51 11.81 -8.41
N LEU A 37 -3.03 10.69 -7.84
CA LEU A 37 -3.22 9.35 -8.41
C LEU A 37 -4.67 8.86 -8.32
N ARG A 38 -5.43 9.29 -7.31
CA ARG A 38 -6.84 8.91 -7.09
C ARG A 38 -7.82 9.57 -8.04
N LYS A 39 -7.42 10.64 -8.73
CA LYS A 39 -8.28 11.29 -9.72
C LYS A 39 -8.86 10.24 -10.65
N SER A 40 -10.17 10.30 -10.89
CA SER A 40 -10.90 9.27 -11.62
C SER A 40 -10.27 9.00 -13.00
N GLU A 41 -9.77 10.04 -13.67
CA GLU A 41 -9.09 9.91 -14.96
C GLU A 41 -7.78 9.11 -14.86
N SER A 42 -7.02 9.29 -13.77
CA SER A 42 -5.78 8.56 -13.52
C SER A 42 -6.07 7.08 -13.22
N VAL A 43 -7.08 6.80 -12.40
CA VAL A 43 -7.45 5.42 -12.06
C VAL A 43 -8.02 4.68 -13.27
N VAL A 44 -8.90 5.32 -14.06
CA VAL A 44 -9.43 4.74 -15.30
C VAL A 44 -8.30 4.43 -16.28
N LEU A 45 -7.33 5.34 -16.45
CA LEU A 45 -6.15 5.09 -17.28
C LEU A 45 -5.35 3.87 -16.79
N LEU A 46 -5.09 3.78 -15.49
CA LEU A 46 -4.37 2.66 -14.89
C LEU A 46 -5.14 1.34 -15.10
N LEU A 47 -6.44 1.30 -14.82
CA LEU A 47 -7.28 0.12 -15.01
C LEU A 47 -7.32 -0.35 -16.48
N ASN A 48 -7.39 0.59 -17.42
CA ASN A 48 -7.33 0.27 -18.85
C ASN A 48 -5.97 -0.33 -19.23
N LEU A 49 -4.87 0.25 -18.74
CA LEU A 49 -3.52 -0.29 -19.00
C LEU A 49 -3.38 -1.70 -18.43
N PHE A 50 -3.82 -1.94 -17.21
CA PHE A 50 -3.82 -3.29 -16.64
C PHE A 50 -4.67 -4.24 -17.50
N SER A 51 -5.85 -3.80 -17.97
CA SER A 51 -6.76 -4.63 -18.78
C SER A 51 -6.13 -5.10 -20.08
N LEU A 52 -5.29 -4.26 -20.69
CA LEU A 52 -4.49 -4.63 -21.86
C LEU A 52 -3.34 -5.61 -21.53
N MET A 53 -2.93 -5.71 -20.26
CA MET A 53 -1.86 -6.60 -19.80
C MET A 53 -2.37 -7.98 -19.36
N ALA A 54 -3.67 -8.27 -19.48
CA ALA A 54 -4.26 -9.54 -19.07
C ALA A 54 -3.57 -10.75 -19.73
N ASP A 55 -3.24 -10.63 -21.02
CA ASP A 55 -2.59 -11.68 -21.81
C ASP A 55 -1.04 -11.60 -21.81
N ALA A 56 -0.45 -10.69 -21.05
CA ALA A 56 1.00 -10.48 -21.02
C ALA A 56 1.79 -11.58 -20.29
N ASN A 57 1.10 -12.61 -19.78
CA ASN A 57 1.67 -13.74 -19.03
C ASN A 57 2.54 -13.32 -17.83
N ILE A 58 2.18 -12.21 -17.17
CA ILE A 58 2.85 -11.75 -15.94
C ILE A 58 2.38 -12.64 -14.78
N PRO A 59 3.28 -13.41 -14.12
CA PRO A 59 2.90 -14.36 -13.09
C PRO A 59 2.01 -13.75 -12.00
N ASP A 60 2.40 -12.61 -11.43
CA ASP A 60 1.69 -11.98 -10.31
C ASP A 60 0.31 -11.40 -10.67
N ILE A 61 0.06 -11.11 -11.95
CA ILE A 61 -1.24 -10.66 -12.45
C ILE A 61 -2.16 -11.85 -12.70
N ASN A 62 -1.58 -13.00 -13.04
CA ASN A 62 -2.29 -14.25 -13.36
C ASN A 62 -2.41 -15.22 -12.15
N ILE A 63 -1.78 -14.91 -11.02
CA ILE A 63 -1.50 -15.89 -9.92
C ILE A 63 -2.76 -16.48 -9.25
N ASN A 64 -3.96 -15.94 -9.46
CA ASN A 64 -5.20 -16.49 -8.88
C ASN A 64 -6.32 -16.79 -9.91
N GLN A 65 -6.03 -16.79 -11.23
CA GLN A 65 -7.04 -17.04 -12.28
C GLN A 65 -8.27 -16.13 -12.24
N ASP A 66 -8.18 -14.97 -11.59
CA ASP A 66 -9.29 -14.01 -11.49
C ASP A 66 -8.75 -12.59 -11.63
N TYR A 67 -8.44 -12.27 -12.88
CA TYR A 67 -7.93 -10.98 -13.32
C TYR A 67 -8.88 -9.84 -12.89
N GLU A 68 -10.20 -10.07 -12.93
CA GLU A 68 -11.21 -9.12 -12.47
C GLU A 68 -11.09 -8.86 -10.96
N LYS A 69 -10.93 -9.89 -10.12
CA LYS A 69 -10.66 -9.69 -8.69
C LYS A 69 -9.36 -8.94 -8.42
N ALA A 70 -8.33 -9.14 -9.25
CA ALA A 70 -7.08 -8.40 -9.12
C ALA A 70 -7.29 -6.90 -9.43
N LEU A 71 -8.05 -6.57 -10.48
CA LEU A 71 -8.44 -5.19 -10.81
C LEU A 71 -9.28 -4.55 -9.71
N LEU A 72 -10.30 -5.24 -9.18
CA LEU A 72 -11.12 -4.73 -8.08
C LEU A 72 -10.28 -4.45 -6.82
N ARG A 73 -9.32 -5.33 -6.51
CA ARG A 73 -8.37 -5.10 -5.40
C ARG A 73 -7.47 -3.91 -5.67
N PHE A 74 -7.00 -3.74 -6.91
CA PHE A 74 -6.19 -2.60 -7.31
C PHE A 74 -6.97 -1.28 -7.17
N GLU A 75 -8.19 -1.22 -7.72
CA GLU A 75 -9.09 -0.07 -7.60
C GLU A 75 -9.39 0.27 -6.14
N SER A 76 -9.64 -0.74 -5.30
CA SER A 76 -9.94 -0.53 -3.87
C SER A 76 -8.83 0.20 -3.11
N LYS A 77 -7.58 0.19 -3.60
CA LYS A 77 -6.46 0.93 -2.98
C LYS A 77 -6.55 2.44 -3.14
N PHE A 78 -7.36 2.95 -4.06
CA PHE A 78 -7.51 4.38 -4.31
C PHE A 78 -8.61 5.02 -3.46
N ALA A 79 -9.42 4.24 -2.73
CA ALA A 79 -10.49 4.78 -1.87
C ALA A 79 -11.31 5.90 -2.55
N LEU A 80 -11.83 5.62 -3.74
CA LEU A 80 -12.50 6.61 -4.61
C LEU A 80 -13.75 7.24 -3.98
N GLU A 81 -14.35 6.57 -3.00
CA GLU A 81 -15.52 7.02 -2.26
C GLU A 81 -15.23 8.18 -1.28
N LEU A 82 -13.95 8.44 -0.99
CA LEU A 82 -13.53 9.50 -0.07
C LEU A 82 -13.30 10.81 -0.82
N ASP A 83 -13.62 11.94 -0.19
CA ASP A 83 -13.13 13.23 -0.66
C ASP A 83 -11.62 13.39 -0.40
N ASP A 84 -11.02 14.46 -0.93
CA ASP A 84 -9.58 14.69 -0.85
C ASP A 84 -9.08 14.76 0.59
N GLU A 85 -9.83 15.38 1.50
CA GLU A 85 -9.42 15.55 2.89
C GLU A 85 -9.55 14.25 3.69
N ALA A 86 -10.67 13.53 3.53
CA ALA A 86 -10.88 12.22 4.15
C ALA A 86 -9.85 11.19 3.65
N ALA A 87 -9.48 11.25 2.37
CA ALA A 87 -8.46 10.39 1.81
C ALA A 87 -7.06 10.69 2.34
N MET A 88 -6.72 11.97 2.56
CA MET A 88 -5.47 12.34 3.23
C MET A 88 -5.42 11.78 4.65
N GLN A 89 -6.50 11.92 5.43
CA GLN A 89 -6.57 11.37 6.79
C GLN A 89 -6.45 9.84 6.79
N HIS A 90 -7.13 9.17 5.85
CA HIS A 90 -7.01 7.73 5.64
C HIS A 90 -5.55 7.33 5.35
N PHE A 91 -4.89 8.04 4.42
CA PHE A 91 -3.51 7.74 4.04
C PHE A 91 -2.51 7.98 5.18
N ILE A 92 -2.68 9.06 5.95
CA ILE A 92 -1.87 9.34 7.15
C ILE A 92 -2.04 8.22 8.20
N SER A 93 -3.27 7.72 8.38
CA SER A 93 -3.54 6.59 9.28
C SER A 93 -2.79 5.32 8.84
N GLU A 94 -2.73 5.05 7.53
CA GLU A 94 -1.95 3.93 6.98
C GLU A 94 -0.44 4.11 7.19
N ILE A 95 0.08 5.33 7.03
CA ILE A 95 1.49 5.66 7.31
C ILE A 95 1.81 5.40 8.78
N HIS A 96 0.98 5.90 9.71
CA HIS A 96 1.20 5.73 11.15
C HIS A 96 1.07 4.26 11.58
N ARG A 97 0.07 3.55 11.05
CA ARG A 97 -0.09 2.11 11.33
C ARG A 97 1.13 1.33 10.87
N SER A 98 1.64 1.66 9.69
CA SER A 98 2.83 1.01 9.15
C SER A 98 4.06 1.36 9.96
N SER A 99 4.31 2.64 10.27
CA SER A 99 5.46 3.06 11.08
C SER A 99 5.45 2.45 12.47
N ASN A 100 4.27 2.33 13.09
CA ASN A 100 4.13 1.78 14.44
C ASN A 100 4.14 0.25 14.47
N ALA A 101 3.68 -0.44 13.42
CA ALA A 101 3.73 -1.90 13.33
C ALA A 101 5.17 -2.44 13.36
N PHE A 102 6.15 -1.65 12.90
CA PHE A 102 7.57 -1.97 13.02
C PHE A 102 8.15 -1.68 14.42
N LEU A 103 7.44 -0.93 15.26
CA LEU A 103 7.87 -0.61 16.62
C LEU A 103 7.43 -1.66 17.64
N ASP A 104 6.55 -2.61 17.30
CA ASP A 104 6.11 -3.66 18.21
C ASP A 104 7.13 -4.81 18.31
N PRO A 105 7.86 -4.97 19.44
CA PRO A 105 8.82 -6.06 19.62
C PRO A 105 8.16 -7.44 19.60
N ILE A 106 6.84 -7.47 19.82
CA ILE A 106 5.99 -8.66 19.79
C ILE A 106 5.81 -9.16 18.35
N PHE A 107 5.68 -8.25 17.38
CA PHE A 107 5.47 -8.60 15.97
C PHE A 107 6.72 -9.26 15.37
N GLU A 108 7.89 -8.72 15.69
CA GLU A 108 9.21 -9.29 15.39
C GLU A 108 9.39 -10.72 15.97
N ARG A 109 8.95 -10.95 17.21
CA ARG A 109 9.00 -12.28 17.85
C ARG A 109 8.00 -13.26 17.24
N ALA A 110 6.77 -12.83 16.99
CA ALA A 110 5.74 -13.66 16.36
C ALA A 110 6.14 -14.06 14.94
N HIS A 111 6.73 -13.14 14.17
CA HIS A 111 7.23 -13.43 12.82
C HIS A 111 8.36 -14.48 12.84
N ARG A 112 9.30 -14.36 13.78
CA ARG A 112 10.36 -15.38 13.97
C ARG A 112 9.81 -16.75 14.35
N VAL A 113 8.83 -16.81 15.24
CA VAL A 113 8.18 -18.09 15.63
C VAL A 113 7.42 -18.69 14.44
N ALA A 114 6.67 -17.90 13.68
CA ALA A 114 5.96 -18.36 12.49
C ALA A 114 6.91 -18.84 11.37
N GLN A 115 8.09 -18.24 11.24
CA GLN A 115 9.14 -18.71 10.32
C GLN A 115 9.83 -20.00 10.81
N TYR A 116 9.92 -20.21 12.13
CA TYR A 116 10.52 -21.42 12.71
C TYR A 116 9.57 -22.62 12.68
N LEU A 117 8.26 -22.37 12.69
CA LEU A 117 7.20 -23.39 12.57
C LEU A 117 6.88 -23.76 11.11
N ARG A 118 7.55 -23.13 10.14
CA ARG A 118 7.52 -23.50 8.72
C ARG A 118 8.68 -24.43 8.40
#